data_AF-A0A6B3MWZ0-F1
#
_entry.id   AF-A0A6B3MWZ0-F1
#
_cell.length_a   1.000
_cell.length_b   1.000
_cell.length_c   1.000
_cell.angle_alpha   90.00
_cell.angle_beta   90.00
_cell.angle_gamma   90.00
#
_symmetry.space_group_name_H-M   'P 1'
#
loop_
_entity.id
_entity.type
_entity.pdbx_description
1 polymer ?
#
loop_
_entity_poly.entity_id
_entity_poly.type
_entity_poly.pdbx_seq_one_letter_code
_entity_poly.pdbx_strand_id
1 'polypeptide(L)'
;QALAKQALEPEWEAKFESNSYGFRPGRSCHDAIEAIFNNINKTQKWVLDADIAKCFDKINHDALLKKLNTFPTLSRLIKSWLKAGVMDKETLSPTNEGTPQGGVISPLLANIALHGMEQVIQDYANSIKGKKTHYKKGLALIRYADDFVILHPDQKVVEECLEVINSWLHDMGLELKSSKTKITNTKEGFDFLGFNIRHYKVGKKHSKRGFKTIIKPSKEKILEHYGQLSKVIEKNRAAPQKALISQLKPIIRGWCNYYSSACSQETYKKIGNLLWNKLRRWGYRRHPNKSRTWVNNKYWGTIEKDRWTFMTGKDNYLPKHAKTKIVRHIKIQDNRSPYDGDLVYWNTRMRKHPEMTTQKGRLLERQEGKCAHCGLTFRSGDLLEKHHILPRNKGGSNKDENLELLHLHCHDAKHGSKTNSSELDENPF
;
A
#
# COMPACT_ATOMS: atom_id res chain seq x y z
N GLN A 1 4.62 21.43 -10.93
CA GLN A 1 4.04 20.07 -11.01
C GLN A 1 2.87 19.84 -10.05
N ALA A 2 3.02 20.10 -8.74
CA ALA A 2 1.93 19.89 -7.76
C ALA A 2 0.62 20.64 -8.10
N LEU A 3 0.69 21.91 -8.51
CA LEU A 3 -0.48 22.68 -8.94
C LEU A 3 -1.20 22.04 -10.15
N ALA A 4 -0.44 21.59 -11.15
CA ALA A 4 -1.00 20.90 -12.30
C ALA A 4 -1.65 19.56 -11.91
N LYS A 5 -1.05 18.82 -10.97
CA LYS A 5 -1.67 17.61 -10.42
C LYS A 5 -3.00 17.93 -9.74
N GLN A 6 -3.06 18.95 -8.90
CA GLN A 6 -4.30 19.34 -8.20
C GLN A 6 -5.42 19.75 -9.17
N ALA A 7 -5.08 20.33 -10.33
CA ALA A 7 -6.05 20.66 -11.36
C ALA A 7 -6.54 19.42 -12.14
N LEU A 8 -5.64 18.51 -12.52
CA LEU A 8 -5.96 17.36 -13.38
C LEU A 8 -6.53 16.15 -12.62
N GLU A 9 -6.11 15.93 -11.37
CA GLU A 9 -6.49 14.75 -10.58
C GLU A 9 -8.01 14.62 -10.39
N PRO A 10 -8.78 15.67 -10.05
CA PRO A 10 -10.23 15.57 -9.92
C PRO A 10 -10.94 15.24 -11.24
N GLU A 11 -10.49 15.85 -12.35
CA GLU A 11 -11.06 15.62 -13.68
C GLU A 11 -10.88 14.16 -14.12
N TRP A 12 -9.67 13.63 -13.94
CA TRP A 12 -9.35 12.26 -14.32
C TRP A 12 -9.94 11.23 -13.36
N GLU A 13 -10.04 11.53 -12.07
CA GLU A 13 -10.71 10.65 -11.11
C GLU A 13 -12.17 10.40 -11.45
N ALA A 14 -12.86 11.37 -12.05
CA ALA A 14 -14.23 11.19 -12.56
C ALA A 14 -14.31 10.25 -13.78
N LYS A 15 -13.22 10.09 -14.53
CA LYS A 15 -13.14 9.27 -15.76
C LYS A 15 -12.53 7.90 -15.52
N PHE A 16 -11.63 7.78 -14.53
CA PHE A 16 -10.83 6.58 -14.34
C PHE A 16 -11.68 5.34 -14.06
N GLU A 17 -11.17 4.22 -14.59
CA GLU A 17 -11.77 2.90 -14.47
C GLU A 17 -11.88 2.41 -13.02
N SER A 18 -12.96 1.69 -12.72
CA SER A 18 -13.29 1.23 -11.37
C SER A 18 -12.26 0.24 -10.81
N ASN A 19 -11.60 -0.56 -11.65
CA ASN A 19 -10.64 -1.58 -11.22
C ASN A 19 -9.17 -1.15 -11.37
N SER A 20 -8.91 0.16 -11.46
CA SER A 20 -7.60 0.76 -11.27
C SER A 20 -7.44 1.32 -9.86
N TYR A 21 -6.38 0.93 -9.14
CA TYR A 21 -6.19 1.26 -7.72
C TYR A 21 -4.88 2.01 -7.41
N GLY A 22 -3.79 1.71 -8.13
CA GLY A 22 -2.46 2.25 -7.81
C GLY A 22 -2.38 3.76 -8.01
N PHE A 23 -1.70 4.46 -7.09
CA PHE A 23 -1.46 5.91 -7.11
C PHE A 23 -2.72 6.79 -7.20
N ARG A 24 -3.89 6.26 -6.85
CA ARG A 24 -5.15 7.01 -6.84
C ARG A 24 -5.59 7.37 -5.43
N PRO A 25 -6.12 8.58 -5.20
CA PRO A 25 -6.58 8.99 -3.89
C PRO A 25 -7.76 8.11 -3.44
N GLY A 26 -7.72 7.66 -2.18
CA GLY A 26 -8.78 6.89 -1.54
C GLY A 26 -8.78 5.39 -1.85
N ARG A 27 -7.87 4.93 -2.70
CA ARG A 27 -7.72 3.54 -3.14
C ARG A 27 -6.42 2.95 -2.59
N SER A 28 -6.47 1.70 -2.14
CA SER A 28 -5.29 1.02 -1.59
C SER A 28 -5.02 -0.33 -2.26
N CYS A 29 -3.85 -0.89 -1.98
CA CYS A 29 -3.52 -2.26 -2.38
C CYS A 29 -4.59 -3.26 -1.90
N HIS A 30 -5.12 -3.07 -0.69
CA HIS A 30 -6.15 -3.93 -0.14
C HIS A 30 -7.45 -3.91 -0.95
N ASP A 31 -7.76 -2.80 -1.64
CA ASP A 31 -8.91 -2.75 -2.56
C ASP A 31 -8.71 -3.64 -3.78
N ALA A 32 -7.51 -3.64 -4.37
CA ALA A 32 -7.18 -4.52 -5.48
C ALA A 32 -7.27 -6.00 -5.08
N ILE A 33 -6.75 -6.34 -3.90
CA ILE A 33 -6.80 -7.70 -3.35
C ILE A 33 -8.24 -8.14 -3.07
N GLU A 34 -9.08 -7.26 -2.53
CA GLU A 34 -10.49 -7.55 -2.30
C GLU A 34 -11.28 -7.66 -3.62
N ALA A 35 -10.92 -6.88 -4.65
CA ALA A 35 -11.47 -7.01 -6.00
C ALA A 35 -11.15 -8.39 -6.61
N ILE A 36 -9.92 -8.88 -6.43
CA ILE A 36 -9.50 -10.23 -6.85
C ILE A 36 -10.32 -11.27 -6.09
N PHE A 37 -10.39 -11.14 -4.76
CA PHE A 37 -11.14 -12.06 -3.91
C PHE A 37 -12.59 -12.19 -4.37
N ASN A 38 -13.29 -11.07 -4.57
CA ASN A 38 -14.68 -11.04 -5.01
C ASN A 38 -14.88 -11.72 -6.38
N ASN A 39 -13.91 -11.59 -7.28
CA ASN A 39 -13.93 -12.21 -8.60
C ASN A 39 -13.73 -13.73 -8.57
N ILE A 40 -12.87 -14.26 -7.70
CA ILE A 40 -12.48 -15.68 -7.71
C ILE A 40 -13.16 -16.50 -6.59
N ASN A 41 -13.85 -15.87 -5.64
CA ASN A 41 -14.50 -16.58 -4.53
C ASN A 41 -15.66 -17.49 -5.00
N LYS A 42 -16.23 -17.22 -6.18
CA LYS A 42 -17.34 -18.00 -6.74
C LYS A 42 -16.90 -19.10 -7.70
N THR A 43 -15.86 -18.85 -8.49
CA THR A 43 -15.41 -19.75 -9.55
C THR A 43 -13.89 -19.75 -9.65
N GLN A 44 -13.34 -20.89 -10.06
CA GLN A 44 -11.92 -21.01 -10.39
C GLN A 44 -11.68 -20.30 -11.71
N LYS A 45 -10.54 -19.61 -11.81
CA LYS A 45 -10.19 -18.82 -12.98
C LYS A 45 -8.73 -19.07 -13.35
N TRP A 46 -8.45 -18.89 -14.64
CA TRP A 46 -7.11 -18.61 -15.13
C TRP A 46 -6.78 -17.15 -14.90
N VAL A 47 -5.51 -16.91 -14.62
CA VAL A 47 -4.97 -15.61 -14.23
C VAL A 47 -3.80 -15.33 -15.14
N LEU A 48 -3.88 -14.23 -15.89
CA LEU A 48 -2.69 -13.58 -16.43
C LEU A 48 -2.18 -12.65 -15.34
N ASP A 49 -1.00 -12.95 -14.82
CA ASP A 49 -0.24 -12.06 -13.93
C ASP A 49 0.82 -11.37 -14.80
N ALA A 50 0.70 -10.05 -14.97
CA ALA A 50 1.50 -9.29 -15.92
C ALA A 50 2.00 -7.97 -15.30
N ASP A 51 3.21 -7.59 -15.73
CA ASP A 51 3.91 -6.37 -15.34
C ASP A 51 4.35 -5.62 -16.60
N ILE A 52 4.33 -4.29 -16.56
CA ILE A 52 4.73 -3.45 -17.70
C ILE A 52 6.21 -3.08 -17.57
N ALA A 53 6.99 -3.38 -18.60
CA ALA A 53 8.42 -3.11 -18.58
C ALA A 53 8.70 -1.60 -18.65
N LYS A 54 9.38 -1.07 -17.61
CA LYS A 54 9.80 0.33 -17.53
C LYS A 54 8.65 1.30 -17.83
N CYS A 55 7.49 1.07 -17.19
CA CYS A 55 6.26 1.82 -17.47
C CYS A 55 6.47 3.34 -17.42
N PHE A 56 7.20 3.86 -16.43
CA PHE A 56 7.47 5.29 -16.34
C PHE A 56 8.45 5.78 -17.40
N ASP A 57 9.38 4.97 -17.88
CA ASP A 57 10.49 5.45 -18.74
C ASP A 57 10.20 5.31 -20.24
N LYS A 58 9.21 4.49 -20.64
CA LYS A 58 8.92 4.19 -22.04
C LYS A 58 7.61 4.79 -22.58
N ILE A 59 6.84 5.52 -21.78
CA ILE A 59 5.58 6.12 -22.26
C ILE A 59 5.85 7.07 -23.44
N ASN A 60 5.17 6.85 -24.55
CA ASN A 60 5.21 7.74 -25.70
C ASN A 60 4.58 9.10 -25.35
N HIS A 61 5.36 10.18 -25.47
CA HIS A 61 4.93 11.53 -25.06
C HIS A 61 3.77 12.06 -25.88
N ASP A 62 3.80 11.91 -27.21
CA ASP A 62 2.77 12.47 -28.08
C ASP A 62 1.44 11.73 -27.89
N ALA A 63 1.50 10.40 -27.72
CA ALA A 63 0.34 9.58 -27.46
C ALA A 63 -0.27 9.88 -26.06
N LEU A 64 0.55 10.09 -25.03
CA LEU A 64 0.11 10.56 -23.71
C LEU A 64 -0.55 11.94 -23.78
N LEU A 65 0.07 12.91 -24.47
CA LEU A 65 -0.47 14.27 -24.58
C LEU A 65 -1.79 14.32 -25.36
N LYS A 66 -1.90 13.51 -26.43
CA LYS A 66 -3.15 13.33 -27.17
C LYS A 66 -4.25 12.78 -26.28
N LYS A 67 -3.93 11.79 -25.44
CA LYS A 67 -4.87 11.18 -24.50
C LYS A 67 -5.25 12.11 -23.35
N LEU A 68 -4.30 12.90 -22.87
CA LEU A 68 -4.52 13.89 -21.83
C LEU A 68 -5.56 14.93 -22.25
N ASN A 69 -5.56 15.31 -23.54
CA ASN A 69 -6.53 16.23 -24.16
C ASN A 69 -6.85 17.46 -23.30
N THR A 70 -5.80 18.14 -22.82
CA THR A 70 -5.90 19.32 -21.94
C THR A 70 -5.65 20.62 -22.70
N PHE A 71 -5.91 21.76 -22.06
CA PHE A 71 -5.62 23.09 -22.60
C PHE A 71 -4.18 23.23 -23.13
N PRO A 72 -3.97 23.95 -24.26
CA PRO A 72 -2.66 24.02 -24.95
C PRO A 72 -1.50 24.45 -24.05
N THR A 73 -1.72 25.40 -23.13
CA THR A 73 -0.68 25.88 -22.22
C THR A 73 -0.24 24.81 -21.23
N LEU A 74 -1.17 24.05 -20.66
CA LEU A 74 -0.85 22.96 -19.74
C LEU A 74 -0.20 21.78 -20.48
N SER A 75 -0.67 21.48 -21.69
CA SER A 75 -0.08 20.45 -22.55
C SER A 75 1.39 20.76 -22.88
N ARG A 76 1.71 22.01 -23.26
CA ARG A 76 3.11 22.45 -23.48
C ARG A 76 3.96 22.34 -22.22
N LEU A 77 3.41 22.71 -21.06
CA LEU A 77 4.12 22.60 -19.78
C LEU A 77 4.44 21.14 -19.45
N ILE A 78 3.46 20.23 -19.60
CA ILE A 78 3.67 18.80 -19.38
C ILE A 78 4.67 18.25 -20.40
N LYS A 79 4.57 18.62 -21.69
CA LYS A 79 5.56 18.23 -22.72
C LYS A 79 6.97 18.68 -22.34
N SER A 80 7.12 19.88 -21.78
CA SER A 80 8.43 20.37 -21.31
C SER A 80 8.97 19.53 -20.15
N TRP A 81 8.12 19.07 -19.23
CA TRP A 81 8.53 18.20 -18.12
C TRP A 81 8.89 16.79 -18.56
N LEU A 82 8.21 16.25 -19.58
CA LEU A 82 8.51 14.93 -20.13
C LEU A 82 9.85 14.92 -20.88
N LYS A 83 10.16 16.02 -21.59
CA LYS A 83 11.44 16.21 -22.29
C LYS A 83 12.58 16.63 -21.37
N ALA A 84 12.28 17.16 -20.19
CA ALA A 84 13.27 17.49 -19.20
C ALA A 84 13.90 16.18 -18.71
N GLY A 85 15.10 15.89 -19.22
CA GLY A 85 15.90 14.71 -18.89
C GLY A 85 16.09 14.49 -17.40
N VAL A 86 16.57 13.29 -17.05
CA VAL A 86 17.00 13.00 -15.68
C VAL A 86 18.48 13.35 -15.55
N MET A 87 18.81 14.14 -14.54
CA MET A 87 20.20 14.41 -14.16
C MET A 87 20.59 13.41 -13.08
N ASP A 88 21.40 12.41 -13.44
CA ASP A 88 21.98 11.46 -12.50
C ASP A 88 23.50 11.70 -12.44
N LYS A 89 24.02 11.96 -11.24
CA LYS A 89 25.45 12.19 -10.95
C LYS A 89 26.15 13.07 -12.00
N GLU A 90 25.65 14.29 -12.19
CA GLU A 90 26.21 15.32 -13.10
C GLU A 90 26.13 15.01 -14.59
N THR A 91 25.50 13.89 -15.00
CA THR A 91 25.26 13.57 -16.41
C THR A 91 23.80 13.85 -16.76
N LEU A 92 23.56 14.81 -17.66
CA LEU A 92 22.23 15.09 -18.18
C LEU A 92 21.91 14.10 -19.31
N SER A 93 21.02 13.15 -19.03
CA SER A 93 20.54 12.22 -20.04
C SER A 93 19.20 12.72 -20.60
N PRO A 94 19.11 13.09 -21.89
CA PRO A 94 17.83 13.50 -22.48
C PRO A 94 16.84 12.33 -22.46
N THR A 95 15.62 12.56 -21.96
CA THR A 95 14.52 11.59 -22.05
C THR A 95 13.73 11.84 -23.33
N ASN A 96 13.99 11.01 -24.34
CA ASN A 96 13.16 10.99 -25.56
C ASN A 96 11.80 10.30 -25.34
N GLU A 97 11.68 9.50 -24.27
CA GLU A 97 10.48 8.75 -23.87
C GLU A 97 10.35 8.75 -22.34
N GLY A 98 9.15 8.51 -21.83
CA GLY A 98 8.87 8.39 -20.40
C GLY A 98 8.60 9.69 -19.63
N THR A 99 8.22 9.55 -18.37
CA THR A 99 8.04 10.61 -17.38
C THR A 99 9.19 10.53 -16.37
N PRO A 100 9.81 11.65 -15.95
CA PRO A 100 10.89 11.61 -14.97
C PRO A 100 10.41 10.95 -13.67
N GLN A 101 11.10 9.87 -13.27
CA GLN A 101 10.83 9.16 -12.01
C GLN A 101 11.14 10.09 -10.83
N GLY A 102 10.12 10.36 -10.01
CA GLY A 102 10.23 11.31 -8.88
C GLY A 102 9.45 12.62 -9.08
N GLY A 103 8.94 12.89 -10.28
CA GLY A 103 8.01 14.00 -10.50
C GLY A 103 6.68 13.78 -9.77
N VAL A 104 6.17 14.82 -9.09
CA VAL A 104 4.91 14.74 -8.30
C VAL A 104 3.71 14.36 -9.17
N ILE A 105 3.74 14.74 -10.45
CA ILE A 105 2.67 14.47 -11.42
C ILE A 105 2.85 13.15 -12.18
N SER A 106 4.04 12.54 -12.16
CA SER A 106 4.36 11.34 -12.94
C SER A 106 3.43 10.15 -12.65
N PRO A 107 3.05 9.84 -11.38
CA PRO A 107 2.09 8.77 -11.10
C PRO A 107 0.70 9.01 -11.71
N LEU A 108 0.25 10.26 -11.75
CA LEU A 108 -1.02 10.61 -12.40
C LEU A 108 -0.93 10.41 -13.92
N LEU A 109 0.15 10.88 -14.54
CA LEU A 109 0.37 10.72 -15.99
C LEU A 109 0.46 9.24 -16.39
N ALA A 110 1.13 8.40 -15.60
CA ALA A 110 1.17 6.95 -15.85
C ALA A 110 -0.24 6.32 -15.77
N ASN A 111 -1.06 6.73 -14.79
CA ASN A 111 -2.44 6.27 -14.72
C ASN A 111 -3.29 6.71 -15.91
N ILE A 112 -3.07 7.91 -16.43
CA ILE A 112 -3.72 8.42 -17.65
C ILE A 112 -3.27 7.63 -18.87
N ALA A 113 -1.97 7.36 -19.01
CA ALA A 113 -1.44 6.51 -20.09
C ALA A 113 -2.11 5.13 -20.09
N LEU A 114 -2.26 4.51 -18.92
CA LEU A 114 -2.84 3.17 -18.76
C LEU A 114 -4.36 3.13 -18.64
N HIS A 115 -5.05 4.28 -18.70
CA HIS A 115 -6.51 4.31 -18.68
C HIS A 115 -7.09 3.77 -19.99
N GLY A 116 -8.10 2.92 -19.95
CA GLY A 116 -8.71 2.31 -21.12
C GLY A 116 -8.30 0.86 -21.34
N MET A 117 -7.36 0.33 -20.55
CA MET A 117 -7.03 -1.09 -20.56
C MET A 117 -8.24 -1.96 -20.20
N GLU A 118 -9.04 -1.53 -19.21
CA GLU A 118 -10.25 -2.28 -18.81
C GLU A 118 -11.27 -2.20 -19.96
N GLN A 119 -11.44 -1.02 -20.55
CA GLN A 119 -12.36 -0.82 -21.67
C GLN A 119 -12.03 -1.70 -22.89
N VAL A 120 -10.76 -1.76 -23.30
CA VAL A 120 -10.32 -2.57 -24.46
C VAL A 120 -10.57 -4.06 -24.23
N ILE A 121 -10.32 -4.54 -23.01
CA ILE A 121 -10.60 -5.93 -22.63
C ILE A 121 -12.11 -6.20 -22.60
N GLN A 122 -12.92 -5.24 -22.15
CA GLN A 122 -14.38 -5.36 -22.19
C GLN A 122 -14.92 -5.32 -23.63
N ASP A 123 -14.34 -4.52 -24.52
CA ASP A 123 -14.72 -4.45 -25.94
C ASP A 123 -14.37 -5.74 -26.66
N TYR A 124 -13.20 -6.31 -26.38
CA TYR A 124 -12.84 -7.65 -26.81
C TYR A 124 -13.85 -8.70 -26.31
N ALA A 125 -14.23 -8.67 -25.03
CA ALA A 125 -15.26 -9.58 -24.51
C ALA A 125 -16.63 -9.43 -25.21
N ASN A 126 -16.94 -8.22 -25.71
CA ASN A 126 -18.17 -7.95 -26.46
C ASN A 126 -18.11 -8.43 -27.92
N SER A 127 -16.91 -8.53 -28.51
CA SER A 127 -16.71 -8.95 -29.90
C SER A 127 -16.75 -10.48 -30.08
N ILE A 128 -16.49 -11.25 -29.02
CA ILE A 128 -16.59 -12.71 -29.04
C ILE A 128 -18.04 -13.15 -29.35
N LYS A 129 -18.22 -13.91 -30.44
CA LYS A 129 -19.50 -14.50 -30.82
C LYS A 129 -19.89 -15.61 -29.84
N GLY A 130 -21.00 -15.44 -29.09
CA GLY A 130 -21.48 -16.45 -28.12
C GLY A 130 -22.28 -15.86 -26.95
N LYS A 131 -22.25 -16.52 -25.79
CA LYS A 131 -22.90 -16.05 -24.54
C LYS A 131 -22.22 -14.79 -23.99
N LYS A 132 -22.45 -13.62 -24.62
CA LYS A 132 -21.86 -12.32 -24.28
C LYS A 132 -21.91 -12.01 -22.78
N THR A 133 -22.99 -12.37 -22.10
CA THR A 133 -23.16 -12.19 -20.65
C THR A 133 -22.24 -13.06 -19.80
N HIS A 134 -21.84 -14.24 -20.25
CA HIS A 134 -20.90 -15.13 -19.56
C HIS A 134 -19.47 -14.62 -19.65
N TYR A 135 -19.02 -14.22 -20.85
CA TYR A 135 -17.68 -13.66 -21.05
C TYR A 135 -17.51 -12.32 -20.31
N LYS A 136 -18.49 -11.41 -20.44
CA LYS A 136 -18.47 -10.12 -19.75
C LYS A 136 -18.44 -10.23 -18.22
N LYS A 137 -19.21 -11.16 -17.63
CA LYS A 137 -19.21 -11.39 -16.18
C LYS A 137 -18.01 -12.22 -15.70
N GLY A 138 -17.41 -12.99 -16.60
CA GLY A 138 -16.27 -13.85 -16.34
C GLY A 138 -14.95 -13.09 -16.33
N LEU A 139 -14.83 -12.06 -17.18
CA LEU A 139 -13.60 -11.32 -17.43
C LEU A 139 -13.47 -10.11 -16.50
N ALA A 140 -12.33 -10.01 -15.82
CA ALA A 140 -12.00 -8.87 -14.98
C ALA A 140 -10.53 -8.51 -15.13
N LEU A 141 -10.26 -7.23 -15.37
CA LEU A 141 -8.93 -6.63 -15.28
C LEU A 141 -8.83 -5.91 -13.93
N ILE A 142 -7.79 -6.19 -13.16
CA ILE A 142 -7.51 -5.51 -11.89
C ILE A 142 -6.09 -4.97 -11.95
N ARG A 143 -5.93 -3.65 -11.88
CA ARG A 143 -4.66 -2.96 -12.06
C ARG A 143 -4.25 -2.18 -10.82
N TYR A 144 -2.98 -2.31 -10.46
CA TYR A 144 -2.34 -1.49 -9.44
C TYR A 144 -1.05 -0.92 -10.04
N ALA A 145 -1.13 0.34 -10.51
CA ALA A 145 -0.05 0.96 -11.27
C ALA A 145 0.29 0.16 -12.55
N ASP A 146 1.52 -0.32 -12.67
CA ASP A 146 2.09 -1.15 -13.74
C ASP A 146 1.81 -2.64 -13.58
N ASP A 147 1.63 -3.13 -12.34
CA ASP A 147 1.21 -4.51 -12.06
C ASP A 147 -0.29 -4.68 -12.32
N PHE A 148 -0.69 -5.68 -13.09
CA PHE A 148 -2.11 -6.00 -13.31
C PHE A 148 -2.38 -7.49 -13.47
N VAL A 149 -3.63 -7.88 -13.21
CA VAL A 149 -4.10 -9.24 -13.42
C VAL A 149 -5.36 -9.27 -14.27
N ILE A 150 -5.44 -10.24 -15.19
CA ILE A 150 -6.66 -10.56 -15.93
C ILE A 150 -7.18 -11.91 -15.46
N LEU A 151 -8.46 -11.97 -15.13
CA LEU A 151 -9.11 -13.15 -14.58
C LEU A 151 -10.22 -13.62 -15.51
N HIS A 152 -10.18 -14.88 -15.95
CA HIS A 152 -11.28 -15.50 -16.72
C HIS A 152 -11.37 -17.01 -16.46
N PRO A 153 -12.56 -17.66 -16.50
CA PRO A 153 -12.69 -19.10 -16.30
C PRO A 153 -12.01 -19.97 -17.37
N ASP A 154 -11.88 -19.45 -18.59
CA ASP A 154 -11.27 -20.13 -19.74
C ASP A 154 -9.85 -19.61 -19.98
N GLN A 155 -8.90 -20.53 -20.18
CA GLN A 155 -7.49 -20.23 -20.44
C GLN A 155 -7.29 -19.53 -21.79
N LYS A 156 -8.00 -19.98 -22.83
CA LYS A 156 -7.83 -19.45 -24.19
C LYS A 156 -8.14 -17.95 -24.24
N VAL A 157 -9.22 -17.55 -23.57
CA VAL A 157 -9.60 -16.14 -23.45
C VAL A 157 -8.52 -15.32 -22.75
N VAL A 158 -7.81 -15.89 -21.77
CA VAL A 158 -6.71 -15.20 -21.09
C VAL A 158 -5.50 -15.03 -22.02
N GLU A 159 -5.21 -16.04 -22.85
CA GLU A 159 -4.17 -15.98 -23.88
C GLU A 159 -4.51 -14.94 -24.96
N GLU A 160 -5.76 -14.90 -25.43
CA GLU A 160 -6.23 -13.90 -26.39
C GLU A 160 -6.20 -12.48 -25.78
N CYS A 161 -6.55 -12.34 -24.50
CA CYS A 161 -6.45 -11.05 -23.79
C CYS A 161 -5.00 -10.54 -23.67
N LEU A 162 -4.02 -11.46 -23.59
CA LEU A 162 -2.60 -11.10 -23.58
C LEU A 162 -2.21 -10.43 -24.91
N GLU A 163 -2.64 -10.99 -26.04
CA GLU A 163 -2.38 -10.42 -27.37
C GLU A 163 -3.03 -9.06 -27.54
N VAL A 164 -4.30 -8.93 -27.14
CA VAL A 164 -5.07 -7.67 -27.21
C VAL A 164 -4.40 -6.56 -26.40
N ILE A 165 -4.00 -6.83 -25.16
CA ILE A 165 -3.31 -5.84 -24.33
C ILE A 165 -1.93 -5.51 -24.89
N ASN A 166 -1.19 -6.50 -25.40
CA ASN A 166 0.14 -6.24 -25.93
C ASN A 166 0.07 -5.31 -27.16
N SER A 167 -0.91 -5.51 -28.03
CA SER A 167 -1.19 -4.60 -29.15
C SER A 167 -1.56 -3.19 -28.66
N TRP A 168 -2.46 -3.09 -27.68
CA TRP A 168 -2.86 -1.79 -27.12
C TRP A 168 -1.72 -1.04 -26.40
N LEU A 169 -0.85 -1.77 -25.69
CA LEU A 169 0.31 -1.17 -25.02
C LEU A 169 1.34 -0.67 -26.03
N HIS A 170 1.51 -1.37 -27.17
CA HIS A 170 2.41 -0.93 -28.23
C HIS A 170 2.04 0.45 -28.76
N ASP A 171 0.74 0.76 -28.92
CA ASP A 171 0.26 2.10 -29.30
C ASP A 171 0.65 3.19 -28.29
N MET A 172 0.91 2.81 -27.04
CA MET A 172 1.38 3.70 -25.97
C MET A 172 2.91 3.71 -25.81
N GLY A 173 3.64 2.96 -26.64
CA GLY A 173 5.10 2.77 -26.53
C GLY A 173 5.51 1.83 -25.40
N LEU A 174 4.57 1.05 -24.86
CA LEU A 174 4.77 0.18 -23.71
C LEU A 174 4.81 -1.28 -24.12
N GLU A 175 5.56 -2.08 -23.35
CA GLU A 175 5.73 -3.50 -23.59
C GLU A 175 5.53 -4.28 -22.29
N LEU A 176 5.02 -5.50 -22.41
CA LEU A 176 4.91 -6.41 -21.26
C LEU A 176 6.27 -7.00 -20.90
N LYS A 177 6.50 -7.17 -19.60
CA LYS A 177 7.72 -7.78 -19.09
C LYS A 177 7.60 -9.31 -19.16
N SER A 178 8.06 -9.89 -20.26
CA SER A 178 8.02 -11.35 -20.53
C SER A 178 8.52 -12.23 -19.37
N SER A 179 9.53 -11.78 -18.62
CA SER A 179 10.07 -12.52 -17.46
C SER A 179 9.15 -12.57 -16.23
N LYS A 180 8.22 -11.63 -16.11
CA LYS A 180 7.23 -11.59 -15.02
C LYS A 180 5.83 -12.00 -15.46
N THR A 181 5.53 -11.86 -16.75
CA THR A 181 4.25 -12.26 -17.32
C THR A 181 4.09 -13.78 -17.28
N LYS A 182 3.05 -14.26 -16.60
CA LYS A 182 2.75 -15.70 -16.50
C LYS A 182 1.25 -15.95 -16.50
N ILE A 183 0.85 -17.07 -17.10
CA ILE A 183 -0.52 -17.57 -17.03
C ILE A 183 -0.53 -18.72 -16.03
N THR A 184 -1.40 -18.64 -15.02
CA THR A 184 -1.54 -19.68 -14.01
C THR A 184 -2.99 -19.87 -13.61
N ASN A 185 -3.29 -20.97 -12.93
CA ASN A 185 -4.61 -21.25 -12.41
C ASN A 185 -4.71 -20.85 -10.93
N THR A 186 -5.88 -20.36 -10.50
CA THR A 186 -6.12 -20.04 -9.08
C THR A 186 -5.89 -21.23 -8.13
N LYS A 187 -5.92 -22.49 -8.61
CA LYS A 187 -5.56 -23.69 -7.83
C LYS A 187 -4.08 -23.77 -7.45
N GLU A 188 -3.20 -23.37 -8.34
CA GLU A 188 -1.75 -23.33 -8.12
C GLU A 188 -1.41 -22.10 -7.26
N GLY A 189 -2.11 -21.01 -7.55
CA GLY A 189 -2.02 -19.74 -6.86
C GLY A 189 -0.98 -18.83 -7.50
N PHE A 190 -1.14 -17.53 -7.26
CA PHE A 190 -0.26 -16.48 -7.79
C PHE A 190 0.03 -15.45 -6.70
N ASP A 191 1.11 -14.71 -6.87
CA ASP A 191 1.52 -13.65 -5.96
C ASP A 191 1.19 -12.30 -6.62
N PHE A 192 0.46 -11.43 -5.92
CA PHE A 192 0.12 -10.08 -6.38
C PHE A 192 0.20 -9.10 -5.21
N LEU A 193 0.92 -7.99 -5.38
CA LEU A 193 1.14 -6.94 -4.37
C LEU A 193 1.60 -7.45 -2.99
N GLY A 194 2.40 -8.52 -2.99
CA GLY A 194 2.90 -9.16 -1.76
C GLY A 194 1.92 -10.10 -1.06
N PHE A 195 0.81 -10.46 -1.72
CA PHE A 195 -0.15 -11.46 -1.26
C PHE A 195 -0.13 -12.68 -2.17
N ASN A 196 -0.13 -13.87 -1.59
CA ASN A 196 -0.38 -15.12 -2.29
C ASN A 196 -1.89 -15.41 -2.30
N ILE A 197 -2.46 -15.49 -3.50
CA ILE A 197 -3.88 -15.78 -3.73
C ILE A 197 -4.02 -17.19 -4.28
N ARG A 198 -4.74 -18.05 -3.56
CA ARG A 198 -4.90 -19.46 -3.95
C ARG A 198 -6.23 -20.08 -3.55
N HIS A 199 -6.72 -20.99 -4.39
CA HIS A 199 -7.79 -21.93 -4.09
C HIS A 199 -7.27 -23.21 -3.46
N TYR A 200 -7.85 -23.57 -2.32
CA TYR A 200 -7.59 -24.83 -1.64
C TYR A 200 -8.81 -25.73 -1.79
N LYS A 201 -8.61 -26.97 -2.25
CA LYS A 201 -9.67 -27.99 -2.28
C LYS A 201 -10.09 -28.28 -0.84
N VAL A 202 -11.40 -28.27 -0.58
CA VAL A 202 -11.98 -28.60 0.72
C VAL A 202 -13.18 -29.50 0.52
N GLY A 203 -13.46 -30.38 1.49
CA GLY A 203 -14.64 -31.24 1.43
C GLY A 203 -15.94 -30.43 1.38
N LYS A 204 -17.01 -31.05 0.84
CA LYS A 204 -18.35 -30.43 0.71
C LYS A 204 -18.92 -29.90 2.03
N LYS A 205 -18.49 -30.47 3.17
CA LYS A 205 -18.83 -30.02 4.54
C LYS A 205 -18.31 -28.61 4.85
N HIS A 206 -17.19 -28.19 4.26
CA HIS A 206 -16.56 -26.89 4.51
C HIS A 206 -16.87 -25.84 3.45
N SER A 207 -17.22 -26.27 2.24
CA SER A 207 -17.68 -25.39 1.16
C SER A 207 -18.55 -26.19 0.21
N LYS A 208 -19.77 -25.71 -0.06
CA LYS A 208 -20.68 -26.30 -1.06
C LYS A 208 -20.03 -26.41 -2.44
N ARG A 209 -19.03 -25.56 -2.73
CA ARG A 209 -18.30 -25.49 -4.01
C ARG A 209 -17.07 -26.40 -4.08
N GLY A 210 -16.69 -27.04 -2.98
CA GLY A 210 -15.51 -27.92 -2.92
C GLY A 210 -14.15 -27.20 -2.88
N PHE A 211 -14.13 -25.87 -2.79
CA PHE A 211 -12.91 -25.09 -2.61
C PHE A 211 -13.13 -23.87 -1.70
N LYS A 212 -12.02 -23.34 -1.17
CA LYS A 212 -11.95 -22.10 -0.40
C LYS A 212 -10.82 -21.22 -0.95
N THR A 213 -11.13 -19.94 -1.19
CA THR A 213 -10.11 -18.93 -1.49
C THR A 213 -9.44 -18.50 -0.19
N ILE A 214 -8.12 -18.65 -0.12
CA ILE A 214 -7.33 -18.16 1.01
C ILE A 214 -6.25 -17.25 0.45
N ILE A 215 -6.26 -16.00 0.91
CA ILE A 215 -5.25 -15.00 0.60
C ILE A 215 -4.32 -14.91 1.81
N LYS A 216 -3.02 -15.10 1.61
CA LYS A 216 -1.98 -15.06 2.65
C LYS A 216 -0.88 -14.07 2.25
N PRO A 217 -0.02 -13.60 3.17
CA PRO A 217 1.20 -12.89 2.78
C PRO A 217 2.08 -13.80 1.89
N SER A 218 2.70 -13.24 0.85
CA SER A 218 3.58 -14.02 -0.04
C SER A 218 4.83 -14.53 0.71
N LYS A 219 5.42 -15.62 0.23
CA LYS A 219 6.61 -16.22 0.86
C LYS A 219 7.78 -15.26 0.88
N GLU A 220 7.97 -14.52 -0.21
CA GLU A 220 9.01 -13.49 -0.34
C GLU A 220 8.87 -12.41 0.73
N LYS A 221 7.66 -11.85 0.90
CA LYS A 221 7.41 -10.79 1.91
C LYS A 221 7.51 -11.28 3.34
N ILE A 222 7.21 -12.55 3.59
CA ILE A 222 7.47 -13.20 4.89
C ILE A 222 8.97 -13.26 5.18
N LEU A 223 9.77 -13.66 4.19
CA LEU A 223 11.23 -13.76 4.31
C LEU A 223 11.86 -12.38 4.46
N GLU A 224 11.41 -11.40 3.68
CA GLU A 224 11.88 -10.01 3.75
C GLU A 224 11.66 -9.43 5.16
N HIS A 225 10.46 -9.56 5.71
CA HIS A 225 10.14 -9.11 7.07
C HIS A 225 10.99 -9.79 8.13
N TYR A 226 11.11 -11.12 8.06
CA TYR A 226 11.95 -11.84 9.01
C TYR A 226 13.43 -11.45 8.88
N GLY A 227 13.92 -11.24 7.66
CA GLY A 227 15.26 -10.74 7.36
C GLY A 227 15.49 -9.35 7.96
N GLN A 228 14.53 -8.43 7.84
CA GLN A 228 14.59 -7.11 8.45
C GLN A 228 14.67 -7.19 9.98
N LEU A 229 13.81 -7.99 10.62
CA LEU A 229 13.85 -8.21 12.07
C LEU A 229 15.20 -8.80 12.51
N SER A 230 15.71 -9.75 11.74
CA SER A 230 17.02 -10.36 11.96
C SER A 230 18.14 -9.33 11.92
N LYS A 231 18.20 -8.51 10.86
CA LYS A 231 19.20 -7.46 10.70
C LYS A 231 19.17 -6.45 11.85
N VAL A 232 17.98 -6.06 12.30
CA VAL A 232 17.84 -5.16 13.46
C VAL A 232 18.38 -5.80 14.73
N ILE A 233 18.05 -7.07 15.01
CA ILE A 233 18.58 -7.77 16.19
C ILE A 233 20.12 -7.91 16.12
N GLU A 234 20.66 -8.18 14.93
CA GLU A 234 22.09 -8.37 14.71
C GLU A 234 22.88 -7.06 14.82
N LYS A 235 22.35 -5.94 14.34
CA LYS A 235 22.95 -4.61 14.55
C LYS A 235 22.93 -4.21 16.03
N ASN A 236 21.91 -4.65 16.77
CA ASN A 236 21.68 -4.28 18.17
C ASN A 236 22.11 -5.38 19.16
N ARG A 237 23.15 -6.18 18.84
CA ARG A 237 23.63 -7.28 19.72
C ARG A 237 23.99 -6.82 21.14
N ALA A 238 24.58 -5.63 21.28
CA ALA A 238 24.98 -5.06 22.57
C ALA A 238 24.00 -4.01 23.13
N ALA A 239 23.03 -3.54 22.33
CA ALA A 239 22.14 -2.45 22.69
C ALA A 239 21.21 -2.80 23.86
N PRO A 240 20.79 -1.86 24.73
CA PRO A 240 19.83 -2.14 25.79
C PRO A 240 18.51 -2.71 25.26
N GLN A 241 17.83 -3.52 26.09
CA GLN A 241 16.54 -4.13 25.72
C GLN A 241 15.50 -3.08 25.27
N LYS A 242 15.46 -1.92 25.94
CA LYS A 242 14.57 -0.81 25.61
C LYS A 242 14.80 -0.29 24.18
N ALA A 243 16.05 -0.14 23.77
CA ALA A 243 16.42 0.33 22.44
C ALA A 243 16.01 -0.70 21.38
N LEU A 244 16.25 -1.98 21.64
CA LEU A 244 15.85 -3.07 20.73
C LEU A 244 14.32 -3.13 20.53
N ILE A 245 13.55 -3.02 21.63
CA ILE A 245 12.08 -2.96 21.56
C ILE A 245 11.63 -1.77 20.71
N SER A 246 12.23 -0.59 20.92
CA SER A 246 11.85 0.64 20.23
C SER A 246 12.06 0.56 18.72
N GLN A 247 13.10 -0.15 18.25
CA GLN A 247 13.36 -0.34 16.81
C GLN A 247 12.48 -1.43 16.19
N LEU A 248 12.22 -2.55 16.89
CA LEU A 248 11.43 -3.66 16.35
C LEU A 248 9.93 -3.38 16.35
N LYS A 249 9.42 -2.65 17.36
CA LYS A 249 7.99 -2.37 17.54
C LYS A 249 7.31 -1.72 16.33
N PRO A 250 7.84 -0.65 15.70
CA PRO A 250 7.21 -0.05 14.51
C PRO A 250 7.21 -1.01 13.31
N ILE A 251 8.29 -1.76 13.09
CA ILE A 251 8.42 -2.74 12.00
C ILE A 251 7.35 -3.83 12.12
N ILE A 252 7.21 -4.41 13.31
CA ILE A 252 6.20 -5.45 13.58
C ILE A 252 4.79 -4.89 13.39
N ARG A 253 4.50 -3.70 13.94
CA ARG A 253 3.18 -3.07 13.84
C ARG A 253 2.79 -2.77 12.40
N GLY A 254 3.68 -2.13 11.63
CA GLY A 254 3.41 -1.79 10.23
C GLY A 254 3.09 -3.02 9.41
N TRP A 255 3.94 -4.06 9.50
CA TRP A 255 3.74 -5.30 8.76
C TRP A 255 2.46 -6.03 9.18
N CYS A 256 2.17 -6.14 10.47
CA CYS A 256 0.96 -6.77 10.97
C CYS A 256 -0.31 -6.01 10.58
N ASN A 257 -0.27 -4.68 10.56
CA ASN A 257 -1.38 -3.84 10.14
C ASN A 257 -1.66 -4.02 8.63
N TYR A 258 -0.61 -3.98 7.80
CA TYR A 258 -0.73 -4.17 6.36
C TYR A 258 -1.34 -5.54 6.00
N TYR A 259 -0.90 -6.62 6.65
CA TYR A 259 -1.40 -7.96 6.36
C TYR A 259 -2.64 -8.36 7.19
N SER A 260 -3.23 -7.44 7.95
CA SER A 260 -4.39 -7.71 8.82
C SER A 260 -5.67 -8.05 8.06
N SER A 261 -5.78 -7.68 6.78
CA SER A 261 -6.93 -8.00 5.93
C SER A 261 -6.95 -9.43 5.39
N ALA A 262 -5.78 -10.04 5.29
CA ALA A 262 -5.57 -11.38 4.76
C ALA A 262 -5.66 -12.46 5.86
N CYS A 263 -5.66 -13.74 5.44
CA CYS A 263 -5.64 -14.89 6.34
C CYS A 263 -4.23 -15.12 6.91
N SER A 264 -3.76 -14.20 7.75
CA SER A 264 -2.35 -14.10 8.16
C SER A 264 -2.03 -14.73 9.52
N GLN A 265 -3.02 -15.24 10.26
CA GLN A 265 -2.82 -15.74 11.65
C GLN A 265 -1.79 -16.86 11.77
N GLU A 266 -1.81 -17.82 10.86
CA GLU A 266 -0.85 -18.92 10.84
C GLU A 266 0.58 -18.40 10.59
N THR A 267 0.72 -17.52 9.62
CA THR A 267 1.98 -16.82 9.31
C THR A 267 2.48 -16.01 10.51
N TYR A 268 1.58 -15.29 11.19
CA TYR A 268 1.91 -14.50 12.37
C TYR A 268 2.46 -15.35 13.52
N LYS A 269 1.86 -16.53 13.76
CA LYS A 269 2.38 -17.49 14.74
C LYS A 269 3.77 -17.99 14.36
N LYS A 270 3.97 -18.36 13.09
CA LYS A 270 5.26 -18.86 12.58
C LYS A 270 6.37 -17.81 12.74
N ILE A 271 6.14 -16.58 12.28
CA ILE A 271 7.11 -15.49 12.40
C ILE A 271 7.36 -15.13 13.86
N GLY A 272 6.30 -15.10 14.69
CA GLY A 272 6.43 -14.86 16.13
C GLY A 272 7.36 -15.87 16.82
N ASN A 273 7.23 -17.16 16.47
CA ASN A 273 8.11 -18.21 17.01
C ASN A 273 9.57 -18.04 16.55
N LEU A 274 9.78 -17.72 15.27
CA LEU A 274 11.13 -17.47 14.74
C LEU A 274 11.78 -16.24 15.41
N LEU A 275 11.02 -15.17 15.57
CA LEU A 275 11.46 -13.96 16.28
C LEU A 275 11.80 -14.27 17.74
N TRP A 276 10.96 -15.04 18.43
CA TRP A 276 11.21 -15.45 19.81
C TRP A 276 12.52 -16.25 19.94
N ASN A 277 12.80 -17.16 19.01
CA ASN A 277 14.07 -17.90 18.96
C ASN A 277 15.28 -16.98 18.76
N LYS A 278 15.18 -15.98 17.88
CA LYS A 278 16.27 -14.99 17.70
C LYS A 278 16.47 -14.10 18.93
N LEU A 279 15.39 -13.64 19.57
CA LEU A 279 15.47 -12.84 20.79
C LEU A 279 16.07 -13.63 21.97
N ARG A 280 15.79 -14.93 22.06
CA ARG A 280 16.46 -15.82 23.04
C ARG A 280 17.94 -15.92 22.82
N ARG A 281 18.38 -16.14 21.57
CA ARG A 281 19.81 -16.17 21.23
C ARG A 281 20.49 -14.84 21.59
N TRP A 282 19.83 -13.72 21.30
CA TRP A 282 20.29 -12.40 21.72
C TRP A 282 20.43 -12.30 23.25
N GLY A 283 19.45 -12.77 24.01
CA GLY A 283 19.48 -12.75 25.48
C GLY A 283 20.59 -13.63 26.06
N TYR A 284 20.75 -14.85 25.55
CA TYR A 284 21.78 -15.80 26.01
C TYR A 284 23.19 -15.31 25.74
N ARG A 285 23.42 -14.70 24.56
CA ARG A 285 24.73 -14.11 24.22
C ARG A 285 25.17 -13.05 25.23
N ARG A 286 24.23 -12.29 25.80
CA ARG A 286 24.53 -11.23 26.76
C ARG A 286 24.88 -11.72 28.16
N HIS A 287 24.53 -12.97 28.47
CA HIS A 287 24.71 -13.55 29.80
C HIS A 287 25.24 -14.99 29.67
N PRO A 288 26.48 -15.17 29.15
CA PRO A 288 27.05 -16.50 28.91
C PRO A 288 27.16 -17.34 30.20
N ASN A 289 27.37 -16.68 31.34
CA ASN A 289 27.59 -17.33 32.64
C ASN A 289 26.29 -17.47 33.47
N LYS A 290 25.12 -17.17 32.90
CA LYS A 290 23.83 -17.30 33.61
C LYS A 290 23.00 -18.44 33.01
N SER A 291 22.19 -19.07 33.86
CA SER A 291 21.28 -20.11 33.40
C SER A 291 20.25 -19.55 32.41
N ARG A 292 19.79 -20.39 31.48
CA ARG A 292 18.75 -20.01 30.50
C ARG A 292 17.47 -19.56 31.19
N THR A 293 17.12 -20.16 32.32
CA THR A 293 15.96 -19.78 33.14
C THR A 293 16.08 -18.36 33.68
N TRP A 294 17.27 -17.98 34.17
CA TRP A 294 17.50 -16.62 34.65
C TRP A 294 17.36 -15.59 33.52
N VAL A 295 17.94 -15.87 32.34
CA VAL A 295 17.84 -14.96 31.18
C VAL A 295 16.39 -14.79 30.72
N ASN A 296 15.64 -15.89 30.72
CA ASN A 296 14.22 -15.91 30.39
C ASN A 296 13.41 -15.03 31.36
N ASN A 297 13.60 -15.20 32.67
CA ASN A 297 12.90 -14.41 33.69
C ASN A 297 13.30 -12.93 33.66
N LYS A 298 14.54 -12.63 33.24
CA LYS A 298 15.03 -11.24 33.14
C LYS A 298 14.39 -10.45 32.01
N TYR A 299 14.24 -11.05 30.83
CA TYR A 299 13.84 -10.32 29.62
C TYR A 299 12.39 -10.57 29.18
N TRP A 300 11.76 -11.64 29.66
CA TRP A 300 10.37 -11.96 29.35
C TRP A 300 9.51 -11.85 30.60
N GLY A 301 8.40 -11.12 30.47
CA GLY A 301 7.39 -10.98 31.51
C GLY A 301 6.01 -11.36 31.03
N THR A 302 5.01 -11.01 31.83
CA THR A 302 3.60 -11.22 31.53
C THR A 302 2.92 -9.85 31.39
N ILE A 303 2.20 -9.66 30.29
CA ILE A 303 1.33 -8.48 30.09
C ILE A 303 -0.09 -8.97 29.95
N GLU A 304 -0.97 -8.48 30.82
CA GLU A 304 -2.34 -8.98 30.95
C GLU A 304 -2.35 -10.51 31.12
N LYS A 305 -2.83 -11.25 30.12
CA LYS A 305 -2.87 -12.72 30.09
C LYS A 305 -1.74 -13.35 29.26
N ASP A 306 -0.87 -12.53 28.67
CA ASP A 306 0.18 -12.96 27.76
C ASP A 306 1.53 -13.13 28.44
N ARG A 307 1.81 -14.38 28.83
CA ARG A 307 3.13 -14.82 29.30
C ARG A 307 4.17 -14.75 28.17
N TRP A 308 5.45 -14.74 28.53
CA TRP A 308 6.55 -14.76 27.57
C TRP A 308 6.56 -13.57 26.61
N THR A 309 6.31 -12.38 27.13
CA THR A 309 6.37 -11.13 26.36
C THR A 309 7.71 -10.44 26.58
N PHE A 310 8.44 -10.15 25.50
CA PHE A 310 9.73 -9.47 25.59
C PHE A 310 9.52 -8.01 26.00
N MET A 311 9.93 -7.65 27.21
CA MET A 311 9.57 -6.37 27.84
C MET A 311 10.59 -5.90 28.87
N THR A 312 10.69 -4.57 29.04
CA THR A 312 11.37 -3.96 30.20
C THR A 312 10.39 -3.52 31.29
N GLY A 313 9.10 -3.40 30.95
CA GLY A 313 8.05 -2.88 31.83
C GLY A 313 6.71 -2.85 31.10
N LYS A 314 5.60 -2.61 31.82
CA LYS A 314 4.24 -2.69 31.26
C LYS A 314 4.03 -1.76 30.06
N ASP A 315 4.71 -0.61 30.03
CA ASP A 315 4.58 0.37 28.94
C ASP A 315 5.56 0.13 27.78
N ASN A 316 6.60 -0.69 27.99
CA ASN A 316 7.62 -0.94 26.99
C ASN A 316 7.84 -2.43 26.76
N TYR A 317 7.06 -2.95 25.82
CA TYR A 317 7.06 -4.33 25.39
C TYR A 317 6.95 -4.45 23.88
N LEU A 318 7.38 -5.61 23.39
CA LEU A 318 7.29 -5.97 21.99
C LEU A 318 5.92 -6.61 21.68
N PRO A 319 5.15 -6.06 20.72
CA PRO A 319 3.89 -6.67 20.31
C PRO A 319 4.13 -8.02 19.65
N LYS A 320 3.27 -9.00 19.96
CA LYS A 320 3.31 -10.32 19.33
C LYS A 320 2.53 -10.29 18.02
N HIS A 321 3.12 -10.77 16.92
CA HIS A 321 2.44 -10.85 15.63
C HIS A 321 1.08 -11.57 15.74
N ALA A 322 1.05 -12.70 16.44
CA ALA A 322 -0.14 -13.55 16.61
C ALA A 322 -1.30 -12.90 17.38
N LYS A 323 -1.09 -11.74 18.02
CA LYS A 323 -2.13 -10.99 18.74
C LYS A 323 -2.81 -9.95 17.87
N THR A 324 -2.27 -9.67 16.70
CA THR A 324 -2.91 -8.79 15.72
C THR A 324 -4.20 -9.45 15.26
N LYS A 325 -5.34 -8.77 15.41
CA LYS A 325 -6.63 -9.27 14.94
C LYS A 325 -6.72 -9.15 13.42
N ILE A 326 -7.34 -10.13 12.77
CA ILE A 326 -7.67 -10.03 11.34
C ILE A 326 -8.91 -9.15 11.21
N VAL A 327 -8.84 -8.14 10.36
CA VAL A 327 -9.92 -7.19 10.09
C VAL A 327 -10.19 -7.22 8.60
N ARG A 328 -11.38 -7.66 8.18
CA ARG A 328 -11.71 -7.73 6.75
C ARG A 328 -11.75 -6.33 6.13
N HIS A 329 -11.10 -6.19 4.98
CA HIS A 329 -11.10 -4.96 4.22
C HIS A 329 -12.38 -4.86 3.41
N ILE A 330 -12.93 -3.66 3.31
CA ILE A 330 -14.13 -3.39 2.50
C ILE A 330 -13.69 -2.65 1.24
N LYS A 331 -13.86 -3.30 0.09
CA LYS A 331 -13.56 -2.73 -1.23
C LYS A 331 -14.23 -1.36 -1.38
N ILE A 332 -13.53 -0.41 -2.00
CA ILE A 332 -14.15 0.81 -2.51
C ILE A 332 -15.34 0.50 -3.43
N GLN A 333 -16.36 1.34 -3.35
CA GLN A 333 -17.52 1.25 -4.24
C GLN A 333 -17.13 1.84 -5.61
N ASP A 334 -17.00 0.96 -6.61
CA ASP A 334 -16.84 1.26 -8.04
C ASP A 334 -16.10 2.56 -8.38
N ASN A 335 -16.83 3.61 -8.78
CA ASN A 335 -16.29 4.88 -9.27
C ASN A 335 -16.23 5.99 -8.21
N ARG A 336 -16.41 5.66 -6.93
CA ARG A 336 -16.27 6.63 -5.85
C ARG A 336 -14.88 7.27 -5.90
N SER A 337 -14.85 8.57 -5.67
CA SER A 337 -13.63 9.38 -5.59
C SER A 337 -13.70 10.34 -4.41
N PRO A 338 -12.58 10.67 -3.73
CA PRO A 338 -12.57 11.67 -2.66
C PRO A 338 -13.08 13.06 -3.06
N TYR A 339 -13.24 13.31 -4.36
CA TYR A 339 -13.80 14.55 -4.91
C TYR A 339 -15.32 14.51 -5.12
N ASP A 340 -16.01 13.42 -4.76
CA ASP A 340 -17.47 13.26 -4.94
C ASP A 340 -18.32 14.00 -3.89
N GLY A 341 -17.69 14.60 -2.87
CA GLY A 341 -18.36 15.34 -1.80
C GLY A 341 -18.91 14.46 -0.66
N ASP A 342 -18.77 13.13 -0.70
CA ASP A 342 -19.26 12.22 0.34
C ASP A 342 -18.27 12.11 1.51
N LEU A 343 -18.14 13.20 2.27
CA LEU A 343 -17.19 13.31 3.38
C LEU A 343 -17.40 12.22 4.45
N VAL A 344 -18.65 11.79 4.67
CA VAL A 344 -18.98 10.75 5.66
C VAL A 344 -18.41 9.40 5.25
N TYR A 345 -18.57 9.02 3.99
CA TYR A 345 -17.98 7.81 3.43
C TYR A 345 -16.46 7.84 3.57
N TRP A 346 -15.82 8.93 3.14
CA TRP A 346 -14.36 9.06 3.11
C TRP A 346 -13.74 9.11 4.51
N ASN A 347 -14.35 9.81 5.46
CA ASN A 347 -13.91 9.82 6.87
C ASN A 347 -14.01 8.43 7.49
N THR A 348 -15.12 7.73 7.26
CA THR A 348 -15.32 6.36 7.76
C THR A 348 -14.27 5.40 7.19
N ARG A 349 -13.98 5.52 5.90
CA ARG A 349 -13.00 4.70 5.19
C ARG A 349 -11.57 4.99 5.67
N MET A 350 -11.19 6.26 5.80
CA MET A 350 -9.89 6.69 6.30
C MET A 350 -9.64 6.15 7.72
N ARG A 351 -10.65 6.23 8.60
CA ARG A 351 -10.57 5.66 9.96
C ARG A 351 -10.34 4.14 9.97
N LYS A 352 -11.00 3.42 9.06
CA LYS A 352 -10.95 1.95 8.97
C LYS A 352 -9.79 1.44 8.12
N HIS A 353 -8.97 2.31 7.56
CA HIS A 353 -7.85 1.91 6.70
C HIS A 353 -6.87 1.01 7.49
N PRO A 354 -6.38 -0.10 6.92
CA PRO A 354 -5.51 -1.05 7.65
C PRO A 354 -4.25 -0.43 8.24
N GLU A 355 -3.71 0.60 7.59
CA GLU A 355 -2.51 1.31 8.04
C GLU A 355 -2.81 2.42 9.07
N MET A 356 -4.09 2.74 9.28
CA MET A 356 -4.52 3.69 10.32
C MET A 356 -4.28 3.08 11.69
N THR A 357 -3.51 3.75 12.53
CA THR A 357 -3.36 3.32 13.93
C THR A 357 -4.66 3.56 14.70
N THR A 358 -5.00 2.68 15.64
CA THR A 358 -6.22 2.82 16.47
C THR A 358 -6.32 4.18 17.15
N GLN A 359 -5.20 4.73 17.63
CA GLN A 359 -5.17 6.05 18.28
C GLN A 359 -5.48 7.17 17.29
N LYS A 360 -4.82 7.20 16.12
CA LYS A 360 -5.12 8.18 15.06
C LYS A 360 -6.60 8.06 14.62
N GLY A 361 -7.13 6.85 14.46
CA GLY A 361 -8.53 6.64 14.11
C GLY A 361 -9.53 7.23 15.13
N ARG A 362 -9.25 7.09 16.43
CA ARG A 362 -10.07 7.70 17.50
C ARG A 362 -9.98 9.21 17.53
N LEU A 363 -8.78 9.76 17.35
CA LEU A 363 -8.57 11.21 17.30
C LEU A 363 -9.27 11.82 16.06
N LEU A 364 -9.22 11.13 14.93
CA LEU A 364 -9.89 11.55 13.69
C LEU A 364 -11.40 11.60 13.88
N GLU A 365 -11.97 10.59 14.54
CA GLU A 365 -13.40 10.56 14.89
C GLU A 365 -13.77 11.69 15.86
N ARG A 366 -12.98 11.91 16.92
CA ARG A 366 -13.22 13.00 17.88
C ARG A 366 -13.15 14.39 17.23
N GLN A 367 -12.34 14.54 16.19
CA GLN A 367 -12.18 15.79 15.46
C GLN A 367 -13.06 15.88 14.20
N GLU A 368 -14.02 14.97 14.03
CA GLU A 368 -14.93 14.94 12.86
C GLU A 368 -14.20 14.93 11.50
N GLY A 369 -13.01 14.33 11.46
CA GLY A 369 -12.18 14.31 10.27
C GLY A 369 -11.45 15.63 9.96
N LYS A 370 -11.43 16.61 10.86
CA LYS A 370 -10.81 17.93 10.65
C LYS A 370 -9.48 18.08 11.41
N CYS A 371 -8.57 18.83 10.82
CA CYS A 371 -7.32 19.24 11.45
C CYS A 371 -7.60 20.26 12.57
N ALA A 372 -7.03 20.04 13.76
CA ALA A 372 -7.25 20.94 14.91
C ALA A 372 -6.62 22.34 14.74
N HIS A 373 -5.67 22.50 13.80
CA HIS A 373 -5.01 23.78 13.54
C HIS A 373 -5.66 24.58 12.42
N CYS A 374 -5.85 24.00 11.23
CA CYS A 374 -6.40 24.73 10.08
C CYS A 374 -7.91 24.55 9.88
N GLY A 375 -8.58 23.67 10.63
CA GLY A 375 -10.02 23.39 10.50
C GLY A 375 -10.42 22.64 9.22
N LEU A 376 -9.50 22.41 8.28
CA LEU A 376 -9.76 21.68 7.05
C LEU A 376 -9.89 20.18 7.29
N THR A 377 -10.76 19.53 6.52
CA THR A 377 -10.95 18.08 6.53
C THR A 377 -9.71 17.37 5.98
N PHE A 378 -9.25 16.32 6.66
CA PHE A 378 -8.22 15.43 6.16
C PHE A 378 -8.70 14.73 4.89
N ARG A 379 -7.86 14.73 3.86
CA ARG A 379 -8.08 14.08 2.57
C ARG A 379 -7.19 12.86 2.42
N SER A 380 -7.50 12.04 1.43
CA SER A 380 -6.63 10.91 1.10
C SER A 380 -5.28 11.41 0.58
N GLY A 381 -4.19 10.93 1.19
CA GLY A 381 -2.82 11.36 0.90
C GLY A 381 -2.24 12.33 1.92
N ASP A 382 -3.09 12.93 2.78
CA ASP A 382 -2.60 13.78 3.85
C ASP A 382 -1.80 12.97 4.88
N LEU A 383 -0.69 13.55 5.34
CA LEU A 383 0.09 13.00 6.44
C LEU A 383 -0.48 13.52 7.76
N LEU A 384 -1.10 12.61 8.51
CA LEU A 384 -1.70 12.91 9.81
C LEU A 384 -0.65 12.80 10.90
N GLU A 385 -0.31 13.90 11.55
CA GLU A 385 0.60 13.93 12.69
C GLU A 385 -0.13 14.09 14.02
N LYS A 386 0.37 13.41 15.04
CA LYS A 386 -0.16 13.54 16.40
C LYS A 386 0.59 14.65 17.11
N HIS A 387 -0.16 15.62 17.61
CA HIS A 387 0.37 16.74 18.36
C HIS A 387 -0.08 16.67 19.82
N HIS A 388 0.77 17.08 20.76
CA HIS A 388 0.41 17.18 22.17
C HIS A 388 -0.16 18.57 22.47
N ILE A 389 -1.39 18.64 22.99
CA ILE A 389 -2.04 19.90 23.37
C ILE A 389 -1.21 20.61 24.46
N LEU A 390 -0.92 19.89 25.54
CA LEU A 390 0.10 20.27 26.52
C LEU A 390 1.43 19.60 26.14
N PRO A 391 2.49 20.37 25.88
CA PRO A 391 3.80 19.84 25.56
C PRO A 391 4.35 18.89 26.64
N ARG A 392 5.12 17.88 26.23
CA ARG A 392 5.68 16.87 27.16
C ARG A 392 6.61 17.45 28.22
N ASN A 393 7.37 18.50 27.88
CA ASN A 393 8.24 19.21 28.82
C ASN A 393 7.45 19.96 29.90
N LYS A 394 6.18 20.30 29.64
CA LYS A 394 5.25 20.91 30.60
C LYS A 394 4.34 19.88 31.29
N GLY A 395 4.72 18.60 31.28
CA GLY A 395 3.95 17.53 31.92
C GLY A 395 2.87 16.88 31.05
N GLY A 396 2.85 17.18 29.75
CA GLY A 396 1.91 16.58 28.79
C GLY A 396 1.94 15.06 28.74
N SER A 397 0.77 14.43 28.87
CA SER A 397 0.61 12.98 28.79
C SER A 397 0.44 12.49 27.34
N ASN A 398 0.68 11.19 27.10
CA ASN A 398 0.41 10.53 25.81
C ASN A 398 -1.02 9.95 25.69
N LYS A 399 -1.93 10.37 26.59
CA LYS A 399 -3.33 9.94 26.55
C LYS A 399 -4.07 10.66 25.43
N ASP A 400 -5.12 10.03 24.92
CA ASP A 400 -5.93 10.56 23.82
C ASP A 400 -6.47 11.97 24.15
N GLU A 401 -6.80 12.24 25.42
CA GLU A 401 -7.24 13.56 25.93
C GLU A 401 -6.25 14.71 25.65
N ASN A 402 -4.94 14.44 25.69
CA ASN A 402 -3.88 15.43 25.49
C ASN A 402 -3.27 15.40 24.08
N LEU A 403 -3.88 14.65 23.16
CA LEU A 403 -3.39 14.49 21.80
C LEU A 403 -4.41 15.04 20.82
N GLU A 404 -3.96 15.67 19.75
CA GLU A 404 -4.78 16.09 18.62
C GLU A 404 -4.12 15.68 17.30
N LEU A 405 -4.89 15.64 16.23
CA LEU A 405 -4.41 15.37 14.88
C LEU A 405 -4.29 16.66 14.09
N LEU A 406 -3.13 16.83 13.48
CA LEU A 406 -2.78 17.92 12.60
C LEU A 406 -2.33 17.38 11.24
N HIS A 407 -2.48 18.18 10.18
CA HIS A 407 -1.71 17.95 8.96
C HIS A 407 -0.22 18.10 9.26
N LEU A 408 0.65 17.39 8.54
CA LEU A 408 2.11 17.54 8.70
C LEU A 408 2.54 19.01 8.62
N HIS A 409 2.12 19.76 7.60
CA HIS A 409 2.47 21.19 7.49
C HIS A 409 1.91 22.05 8.63
N CYS A 410 0.74 21.70 9.19
CA CYS A 410 0.18 22.38 10.36
C CYS A 410 0.96 22.05 11.62
N HIS A 411 1.40 20.80 11.76
CA HIS A 411 2.25 20.36 12.84
C HIS A 411 3.60 21.07 12.79
N ASP A 412 4.20 21.15 11.61
CA ASP A 412 5.46 21.85 11.37
C ASP A 412 5.31 23.35 11.63
N ALA A 413 4.20 23.99 11.20
CA ALA A 413 3.94 25.39 11.53
C ALA A 413 3.79 25.64 13.04
N LYS A 414 3.23 24.68 13.78
CA LYS A 414 3.05 24.77 15.24
C LYS A 414 4.34 24.52 16.03
N HIS A 415 5.24 23.71 15.48
CA HIS A 415 6.55 23.41 16.05
C HIS A 415 7.69 24.29 15.52
N GLY A 416 7.49 24.91 14.37
CA GLY A 416 8.39 25.88 13.78
C GLY A 416 8.51 27.05 14.74
N SER A 417 9.72 27.25 15.26
CA SER A 417 10.08 28.49 15.92
C SER A 417 9.70 29.64 15.00
N LYS A 418 8.92 30.61 15.50
CA LYS A 418 8.83 31.92 14.86
C LYS A 418 10.22 32.55 14.99
N THR A 419 11.11 32.28 14.05
CA THR A 419 12.25 33.16 13.82
C THR A 419 11.63 34.48 13.40
N ASN A 420 11.90 35.53 14.15
CA ASN A 420 11.44 36.87 13.80
C ASN A 420 12.08 37.20 12.45
N SER A 421 11.31 37.65 11.46
CA SER A 421 11.87 38.01 10.15
C SER A 421 12.98 39.08 10.27
N SER A 422 12.94 39.89 11.33
CA SER A 422 14.00 40.84 11.67
C SER A 422 15.35 40.20 12.00
N GLU A 423 15.40 38.95 12.49
CA GLU A 423 16.67 38.25 12.77
C GLU A 423 17.32 37.67 11.51
N LEU A 424 16.54 37.45 10.44
CA LEU A 424 17.07 36.99 9.14
C LEU A 424 17.59 38.16 8.29
N ASP A 425 17.02 39.36 8.47
CA ASP A 425 17.50 40.57 7.81
C ASP A 425 18.77 41.15 8.48
N GLU A 426 19.00 40.85 9.77
CA GLU A 426 20.18 41.31 10.52
C GLU A 426 21.45 40.45 10.29
N ASN A 427 21.36 39.30 9.62
CA ASN A 427 22.54 38.49 9.33
C ASN A 427 22.43 37.75 7.98
N PRO A 428 22.71 38.44 6.87
CA PRO A 428 22.73 37.85 5.53
C PRO A 428 24.09 37.22 5.27
N PHE A 429 24.43 36.13 5.98
CA PHE A 429 25.63 35.34 5.71
C PHE A 429 25.36 33.84 5.80
#